data_AF-A0A7V5PC50-F1
#
_entry.id   AF-A0A7V5PC50-F1
#
_cell.length_a   1.000
_cell.length_b   1.000
_cell.length_c   1.000
_cell.angle_alpha   90.00
_cell.angle_beta   90.00
_cell.angle_gamma   90.00
#
_symmetry.space_group_name_H-M   'P 1'
#
loop_
_entity.id
_entity.type
_entity.pdbx_description
1 polymer ?
#
loop_
_entity_poly.entity_id
_entity_poly.type
_entity_poly.pdbx_seq_one_letter_code
_entity_poly.pdbx_strand_id
1 'polypeptide(L)'
;MFLSHFIQVTFFAVQRGELSEKTLKYFSLDNIKSLPALQSYEDLEKWGKLILEGEEKRTSEGFSPLTNPTAAVVKVRYEQFMDAYHTYKIHRKTRNAAHEEILNIRKEADRLIANLWDHVENSFRNLPGPMKRQKAAEYGVIYVFRTNETRHISSL
;
A
#
# COMPACT_ATOMS: atom_id res chain seq x y z
N MET A 1 -17.86 -9.08 2.52
CA MET A 1 -18.70 -9.40 3.70
C MET A 1 -19.41 -10.75 3.50
N PHE A 2 -18.65 -11.85 3.53
CA PHE A 2 -19.15 -13.24 3.40
C PHE A 2 -18.28 -14.22 4.20
N LEU A 3 -16.96 -14.05 4.14
CA LEU A 3 -16.01 -14.81 4.96
C LEU A 3 -16.19 -14.56 6.46
N SER A 4 -16.25 -13.29 6.90
CA SER A 4 -16.53 -12.93 8.30
C SER A 4 -17.86 -13.52 8.79
N HIS A 5 -18.90 -13.45 7.94
CA HIS A 5 -20.22 -13.96 8.25
C HIS A 5 -20.22 -15.49 8.39
N PHE A 6 -19.54 -16.20 7.48
CA PHE A 6 -19.37 -17.65 7.56
C PHE A 6 -18.73 -18.08 8.88
N ILE A 7 -17.64 -17.41 9.27
CA ILE A 7 -16.95 -17.69 10.53
C ILE A 7 -17.89 -17.44 11.72
N GLN A 8 -18.56 -16.28 11.76
CA GLN A 8 -19.49 -15.92 12.84
C GLN A 8 -20.64 -16.92 12.98
N VAL A 9 -21.30 -17.28 11.88
CA VAL A 9 -22.43 -18.23 11.91
C VAL A 9 -21.96 -19.61 12.32
N THR A 10 -20.78 -20.05 11.90
CA THR A 10 -20.19 -21.34 12.32
C THR A 10 -19.99 -21.37 13.83
N PHE A 11 -19.41 -20.32 14.41
CA PHE A 11 -19.26 -20.20 15.87
C PHE A 11 -20.62 -20.20 16.58
N PHE A 12 -21.61 -19.45 16.08
CA PHE A 12 -22.93 -19.40 16.70
C PHE A 12 -23.68 -20.74 16.60
N ALA A 13 -23.53 -21.49 15.50
CA ALA A 13 -24.13 -22.81 15.35
C ALA A 13 -23.51 -23.82 16.34
N VAL A 14 -22.20 -23.75 16.57
CA VAL A 14 -21.53 -24.54 17.62
C VAL A 14 -22.03 -24.13 19.01
N GLN A 15 -22.13 -22.83 19.29
CA GLN A 15 -22.61 -22.32 20.58
C GLN A 15 -24.07 -22.74 20.88
N ARG A 16 -24.92 -22.86 19.85
CA ARG A 16 -26.30 -23.35 19.98
C ARG A 16 -26.41 -24.88 20.03
N GLY A 17 -25.32 -25.61 19.85
CA GLY A 17 -25.30 -27.08 19.81
C GLY A 17 -25.83 -27.67 18.49
N GLU A 18 -26.00 -26.87 17.45
CA GLU A 18 -26.40 -27.32 16.10
C GLU A 18 -25.24 -28.02 15.38
N LEU A 19 -24.01 -27.61 15.68
CA LEU A 19 -22.78 -28.22 15.17
C LEU A 19 -21.90 -28.69 16.34
N SER A 20 -21.14 -29.76 16.12
CA SER A 20 -20.15 -30.22 17.11
C SER A 20 -19.00 -29.22 17.21
N GLU A 21 -18.42 -29.05 18.40
CA GLU A 21 -17.18 -28.28 18.58
C GLU A 21 -16.03 -28.77 17.69
N LYS A 22 -16.02 -30.07 17.35
CA LYS A 22 -15.05 -30.65 16.41
C LYS A 22 -15.11 -30.00 15.03
N THR A 23 -16.24 -29.41 14.64
CA THR A 23 -16.41 -28.68 13.37
C THR A 23 -15.43 -27.51 13.28
N LEU A 24 -15.09 -26.85 14.39
CA LEU A 24 -14.13 -25.73 14.39
C LEU A 24 -12.71 -26.17 13.97
N LYS A 25 -12.36 -27.45 14.17
CA LYS A 25 -11.04 -28.00 13.78
C LYS A 25 -10.82 -28.01 12.28
N TYR A 26 -11.87 -28.26 11.49
CA TYR A 26 -11.77 -28.22 10.02
C TYR A 26 -11.35 -26.85 9.52
N PHE A 27 -11.71 -25.81 10.25
CA PHE A 27 -11.50 -24.41 9.89
C PHE A 27 -10.30 -23.76 10.59
N SER A 28 -9.53 -24.53 11.37
CA SER A 28 -8.47 -23.99 12.26
C SER A 28 -8.98 -22.94 13.25
N LEU A 29 -10.22 -23.08 13.71
CA LEU A 29 -10.90 -22.17 14.64
C LEU A 29 -10.99 -22.73 16.08
N ASP A 30 -10.43 -23.91 16.34
CA ASP A 30 -10.56 -24.63 17.62
C ASP A 30 -9.69 -24.07 18.74
N ASN A 31 -8.57 -23.41 18.42
CA ASN A 31 -7.60 -22.90 19.41
C ASN A 31 -7.57 -21.38 19.55
N ILE A 32 -8.55 -20.67 18.99
CA ILE A 32 -8.61 -19.20 19.04
C ILE A 32 -9.57 -18.71 20.12
N LYS A 33 -9.08 -17.77 20.94
CA LYS A 33 -9.84 -17.17 22.05
C LYS A 33 -10.91 -16.17 21.59
N SER A 34 -10.79 -15.67 20.37
CA SER A 34 -11.70 -14.69 19.76
C SER A 34 -11.79 -14.92 18.27
N LEU A 35 -12.83 -14.35 17.64
CA LEU A 35 -12.98 -14.38 16.20
C LEU A 35 -11.73 -13.80 15.52
N PRO A 36 -11.26 -14.40 14.42
CA PRO A 36 -10.08 -13.91 13.72
C PRO A 36 -10.33 -12.52 13.15
N ALA A 37 -9.31 -11.66 13.27
CA ALA A 37 -9.32 -10.35 12.62
C ALA A 37 -9.15 -10.55 11.10
N LEU A 38 -10.02 -9.90 10.32
CA LEU A 38 -10.00 -9.91 8.86
C LEU A 38 -9.74 -8.49 8.36
N GLN A 39 -8.64 -7.88 8.84
CA GLN A 39 -8.33 -6.47 8.60
C GLN A 39 -7.33 -6.28 7.46
N SER A 40 -6.38 -7.18 7.31
CA SER A 40 -5.38 -7.13 6.23
C SER A 40 -5.78 -8.01 5.03
N TYR A 41 -5.17 -7.74 3.88
CA TYR A 41 -5.35 -8.59 2.71
C TYR A 41 -4.79 -10.00 2.94
N GLU A 42 -3.70 -10.08 3.69
CA GLU A 42 -3.03 -11.32 4.08
C GLU A 42 -3.92 -12.16 5.02
N ASP A 43 -4.66 -11.51 5.92
CA ASP A 43 -5.66 -12.19 6.76
C ASP A 43 -6.78 -12.77 5.90
N LEU A 44 -7.30 -11.99 4.95
CA LEU A 44 -8.37 -12.44 4.05
C LEU A 44 -7.91 -13.60 3.16
N GLU A 45 -6.70 -13.53 2.61
CA GLU A 45 -6.06 -14.60 1.83
C GLU A 45 -5.96 -15.88 2.66
N LYS A 46 -5.39 -15.79 3.87
CA LYS A 46 -5.18 -16.93 4.76
C LYS A 46 -6.51 -17.56 5.20
N TRP A 47 -7.41 -16.78 5.77
CA TRP A 47 -8.65 -17.31 6.33
C TRP A 47 -9.63 -17.77 5.25
N GLY A 48 -9.67 -17.10 4.10
CA GLY A 48 -10.48 -17.55 2.97
C GLY A 48 -10.07 -18.95 2.52
N LYS A 49 -8.77 -19.21 2.42
CA LYS A 49 -8.24 -20.53 2.08
C LYS A 49 -8.61 -21.59 3.12
N LEU A 50 -8.32 -21.33 4.40
CA LEU A 50 -8.61 -22.27 5.49
C LEU A 50 -10.09 -22.63 5.58
N ILE A 51 -10.99 -21.66 5.37
CA ILE A 51 -12.44 -21.90 5.41
C ILE A 51 -12.91 -22.77 4.24
N LEU A 52 -12.46 -22.47 3.02
CA LEU A 52 -12.88 -23.20 1.84
C LEU A 52 -12.35 -24.65 1.84
N GLU A 53 -11.07 -24.83 2.15
CA GLU A 53 -10.44 -26.16 2.26
C GLU A 53 -11.05 -26.96 3.41
N GLY A 54 -11.35 -26.30 4.53
CA GLY A 54 -12.00 -26.92 5.68
C GLY A 54 -13.39 -27.47 5.35
N GLU A 55 -14.22 -26.69 4.64
CA GLU A 55 -15.57 -27.12 4.28
C GLU A 55 -15.57 -28.18 3.19
N GLU A 56 -14.65 -28.09 2.23
CA GLU A 56 -14.44 -29.16 1.24
C GLU A 56 -14.07 -30.48 1.94
N LYS A 57 -13.14 -30.44 2.89
CA LYS A 57 -12.80 -31.63 3.67
C LYS A 57 -14.00 -32.16 4.45
N ARG A 58 -14.73 -31.29 5.14
CA ARG A 58 -15.90 -31.70 5.94
C ARG A 58 -16.99 -32.35 5.09
N THR A 59 -17.28 -31.78 3.92
CA THR A 59 -18.27 -32.34 2.99
C THR A 59 -17.78 -33.65 2.36
N SER A 60 -16.49 -33.80 2.08
CA SER A 60 -15.89 -35.05 1.58
C SER A 60 -16.00 -36.21 2.58
N GLU A 61 -16.01 -35.91 3.88
CA GLU A 61 -16.19 -36.88 4.97
C GLU A 61 -17.68 -37.23 5.22
N GLY A 62 -18.60 -36.72 4.39
CA GLY A 62 -20.02 -37.05 4.41
C GLY A 62 -20.89 -36.14 5.27
N PHE A 63 -20.33 -35.06 5.83
CA PHE A 63 -21.13 -34.08 6.57
C PHE A 63 -21.91 -33.16 5.63
N SER A 64 -23.11 -32.73 6.05
CA SER A 64 -23.95 -31.82 5.26
C SER A 64 -23.30 -30.45 5.12
N PRO A 65 -23.31 -29.81 3.93
CA PRO A 65 -22.71 -28.49 3.73
C PRO A 65 -23.32 -27.40 4.62
N LEU A 66 -22.51 -26.44 5.06
CA LEU A 66 -22.98 -25.22 5.69
C LEU A 66 -23.63 -24.33 4.63
N THR A 67 -24.84 -23.86 4.91
CA THR A 67 -25.67 -23.14 3.93
C THR A 67 -25.86 -21.66 4.23
N ASN A 68 -25.41 -21.18 5.40
CA ASN A 68 -25.64 -19.80 5.82
C ASN A 68 -24.34 -19.07 6.23
N PRO A 69 -23.57 -18.53 5.29
CA PRO A 69 -23.70 -18.64 3.83
C PRO A 69 -23.09 -19.95 3.30
N THR A 70 -23.40 -20.32 2.05
CA THR A 70 -22.78 -21.50 1.42
C THR A 70 -21.30 -21.24 1.11
N ALA A 71 -20.47 -22.29 1.21
CA ALA A 71 -19.07 -22.21 0.79
C ALA A 71 -18.92 -21.82 -0.68
N ALA A 72 -19.86 -22.17 -1.56
CA ALA A 72 -19.87 -21.73 -2.95
C ALA A 72 -19.94 -20.20 -3.09
N VAL A 73 -20.80 -19.53 -2.31
CA VAL A 73 -20.89 -18.06 -2.30
C VAL A 73 -19.60 -17.46 -1.75
N VAL A 74 -19.04 -18.04 -0.68
CA VAL A 74 -17.75 -17.59 -0.13
C VAL A 74 -16.63 -17.75 -1.16
N LYS A 75 -16.60 -18.86 -1.91
CA LYS A 75 -15.59 -19.17 -2.92
C LYS A 75 -15.59 -18.14 -4.05
N VAL A 76 -16.75 -17.87 -4.65
CA VAL A 76 -16.86 -16.88 -5.73
C VAL A 76 -16.33 -15.51 -5.28
N ARG A 77 -16.65 -15.10 -4.05
CA ARG A 77 -16.20 -13.82 -3.51
C ARG A 77 -14.72 -13.81 -3.14
N TYR A 78 -14.21 -14.92 -2.67
CA TYR A 78 -12.79 -15.10 -2.37
C TYR A 78 -11.95 -15.07 -3.66
N GLU A 79 -12.37 -15.75 -4.72
CA GLU A 79 -11.69 -15.75 -6.02
C GLU A 79 -11.66 -14.33 -6.62
N GLN A 80 -12.80 -13.62 -6.62
CA GLN A 80 -12.86 -12.21 -7.04
C GLN A 80 -11.90 -11.31 -6.25
N PHE A 81 -11.79 -11.55 -4.94
CA PHE A 81 -10.86 -10.84 -4.08
C PHE A 81 -9.40 -11.17 -4.43
N MET A 82 -9.07 -12.46 -4.63
CA MET A 82 -7.73 -12.90 -4.95
C MET A 82 -7.24 -12.32 -6.28
N ASP A 83 -8.07 -12.31 -7.32
CA ASP A 83 -7.74 -11.70 -8.62
C ASP A 83 -7.41 -10.21 -8.47
N ALA A 84 -8.24 -9.47 -7.73
CA ALA A 84 -8.01 -8.07 -7.44
C ALA A 84 -6.73 -7.87 -6.62
N TYR A 85 -6.50 -8.71 -5.61
CA TYR A 85 -5.32 -8.63 -4.74
C TYR A 85 -4.02 -8.97 -5.50
N HIS A 86 -4.04 -9.93 -6.41
CA HIS A 86 -2.91 -10.23 -7.31
C HIS A 86 -2.59 -9.04 -8.20
N THR A 87 -3.61 -8.43 -8.81
CA THR A 87 -3.45 -7.24 -9.65
C THR A 87 -2.89 -6.07 -8.85
N TYR A 88 -3.39 -5.85 -7.63
CA TYR A 88 -2.84 -4.86 -6.69
C TYR A 88 -1.36 -5.09 -6.38
N LYS A 89 -0.95 -6.34 -6.08
CA LYS A 89 0.45 -6.69 -5.82
C LYS A 89 1.36 -6.35 -7.01
N ILE A 90 0.91 -6.63 -8.23
CA ILE A 90 1.64 -6.29 -9.46
C ILE A 90 1.78 -4.77 -9.60
N HIS A 91 0.69 -4.02 -9.51
CA HIS A 91 0.73 -2.55 -9.63
C HIS A 91 1.61 -1.91 -8.57
N ARG A 92 1.53 -2.38 -7.31
CA ARG A 92 2.39 -1.89 -6.23
C ARG A 92 3.87 -2.11 -6.54
N LYS A 93 4.24 -3.28 -7.06
CA LYS A 93 5.62 -3.58 -7.47
C LYS A 93 6.09 -2.65 -8.60
N THR A 94 5.30 -2.50 -9.66
CA THR A 94 5.62 -1.62 -10.79
C THR A 94 5.76 -0.17 -10.37
N ARG A 95 4.82 0.33 -9.54
CA ARG A 95 4.87 1.69 -9.00
C ARG A 95 6.14 1.93 -8.19
N ASN A 96 6.51 0.98 -7.33
CA ASN A 96 7.72 1.12 -6.52
C ASN A 96 8.97 1.15 -7.40
N ALA A 97 9.06 0.29 -8.43
CA ALA A 97 10.18 0.31 -9.37
C ALA A 97 10.29 1.65 -10.11
N ALA A 98 9.19 2.16 -10.66
CA ALA A 98 9.16 3.47 -11.33
C ALA A 98 9.51 4.62 -10.36
N HIS A 99 9.07 4.52 -9.11
CA HIS A 99 9.40 5.52 -8.09
C HIS A 99 10.91 5.56 -7.80
N GLU A 100 11.55 4.41 -7.62
CA GLU A 100 12.99 4.31 -7.42
C GLU A 100 13.78 4.86 -8.62
N GLU A 101 13.32 4.59 -9.85
CA GLU A 101 13.91 5.16 -11.06
C GLU A 101 13.83 6.68 -11.07
N ILE A 102 12.65 7.24 -10.78
CA ILE A 102 12.45 8.70 -10.66
C ILE A 102 13.38 9.29 -9.59
N LEU A 103 13.53 8.63 -8.44
CA LEU A 103 14.43 9.09 -7.38
C LEU A 103 15.89 9.14 -7.86
N ASN A 104 16.32 8.20 -8.70
CA ASN A 104 17.67 8.20 -9.25
C ASN A 104 17.86 9.30 -10.30
N ILE A 105 16.88 9.49 -11.20
CA ILE A 105 16.91 10.59 -12.18
C ILE A 105 16.95 11.95 -11.48
N ARG A 106 16.20 12.12 -10.39
CA ARG A 106 16.20 13.36 -9.59
C ARG A 106 17.58 13.69 -9.03
N LYS A 107 18.33 12.70 -8.52
CA LYS A 107 19.70 12.93 -8.03
C LYS A 107 20.62 13.49 -9.13
N GLU A 108 20.50 12.95 -10.34
CA GLU A 108 21.29 13.46 -11.47
C GLU A 108 20.82 14.84 -11.91
N ALA A 109 19.50 15.06 -12.01
CA ALA A 109 18.94 16.36 -12.34
C ALA A 109 19.36 17.44 -11.34
N ASP A 110 19.26 17.17 -10.04
CA ASP A 110 19.67 18.10 -8.98
C ASP A 110 21.16 18.46 -9.09
N ARG A 111 22.02 17.46 -9.38
CA ARG A 111 23.45 17.67 -9.63
C ARG A 111 23.69 18.55 -10.87
N LEU A 112 22.98 18.29 -11.97
CA LEU A 112 23.12 19.08 -13.20
C LEU A 112 22.64 20.51 -13.01
N ILE A 113 21.53 20.71 -12.30
CA ILE A 113 21.00 22.03 -11.95
C ILE A 113 22.02 22.81 -11.10
N ALA A 114 22.61 22.18 -10.08
CA ALA A 114 23.63 22.79 -9.24
C ALA A 114 24.87 23.19 -10.07
N ASN A 115 25.38 22.28 -10.90
CA ASN A 115 26.51 22.58 -11.78
C ASN A 115 26.23 23.72 -12.76
N LEU A 116 25.01 23.76 -13.32
CA LEU A 116 24.60 24.83 -14.24
C LEU A 116 24.56 26.17 -13.53
N TRP A 117 23.99 26.21 -12.32
CA TRP A 117 24.01 27.40 -11.48
C TRP A 117 25.45 27.86 -11.25
N ASP A 118 26.32 26.99 -10.75
CA ASP A 118 27.73 27.31 -10.49
C ASP A 118 28.43 27.86 -11.73
N HIS A 119 28.16 27.26 -12.90
CA HIS A 119 28.74 27.72 -14.16
C HIS A 119 28.27 29.14 -14.51
N VAL A 120 26.95 29.39 -14.49
CA VAL A 120 26.36 30.71 -14.77
C VAL A 120 26.92 31.78 -13.83
N GLU A 121 27.03 31.47 -12.54
CA GLU A 121 27.58 32.41 -11.57
C GLU A 121 29.06 32.71 -11.77
N ASN A 122 29.85 31.70 -12.14
CA ASN A 122 31.27 31.84 -12.42
C ASN A 122 31.52 32.68 -13.69
N SER A 123 30.69 32.54 -14.72
CA SER A 123 30.80 33.33 -15.96
C SER A 123 30.67 34.84 -15.71
N PHE A 124 29.88 35.24 -14.71
CA PHE A 124 29.62 36.64 -14.39
C PHE A 124 30.30 37.13 -13.12
N ARG A 125 31.26 36.37 -12.57
CA ARG A 125 31.90 36.66 -11.27
C ARG A 125 32.60 38.01 -11.19
N ASN A 126 33.04 38.56 -12.33
CA ASN A 126 33.76 39.82 -12.42
C ASN A 126 32.82 41.04 -12.56
N LEU A 127 31.51 40.81 -12.68
CA LEU A 127 30.52 41.90 -12.79
C LEU A 127 30.07 42.39 -11.40
N PRO A 128 29.72 43.68 -11.26
CA PRO A 128 29.08 44.21 -10.06
C PRO A 128 27.80 43.45 -9.71
N GLY A 129 27.50 43.27 -8.43
CA GLY A 129 26.40 42.43 -7.94
C GLY A 129 25.05 42.60 -8.66
N PRO A 130 24.54 43.83 -8.87
CA PRO A 130 23.31 44.06 -9.63
C PRO A 130 23.36 43.55 -11.07
N MET A 131 24.48 43.79 -11.77
CA MET A 131 24.68 43.34 -13.15
C MET A 131 24.90 41.83 -13.25
N LYS A 132 25.63 41.23 -12.29
CA LYS A 132 25.78 39.76 -12.18
C LYS A 132 24.41 39.10 -12.08
N ARG A 133 23.54 39.58 -11.17
CA ARG A 133 22.19 39.03 -10.97
C ARG A 133 21.31 39.19 -12.20
N GLN A 134 21.36 40.36 -12.85
CA GLN A 134 20.61 40.58 -14.09
C GLN A 134 21.04 39.61 -15.20
N LYS A 135 22.35 39.41 -15.38
CA LYS A 135 22.89 38.50 -16.39
C LYS A 135 22.61 37.03 -16.08
N ALA A 136 22.69 36.62 -14.82
CA ALA A 136 22.34 35.26 -14.40
C ALA A 136 20.83 34.96 -14.56
N ALA A 137 19.96 35.96 -14.37
CA ALA A 137 18.52 35.82 -14.58
C ALA A 137 18.14 35.52 -16.04
N GLU A 138 18.94 35.95 -17.03
CA GLU A 138 18.77 35.59 -18.45
C GLU A 138 18.86 34.06 -18.68
N TYR A 139 19.53 33.34 -17.77
CA TYR A 139 19.67 31.87 -17.78
C TYR A 139 18.70 31.18 -16.80
N GLY A 140 17.75 31.91 -16.22
CA GLY A 140 16.77 31.36 -15.28
C GLY A 140 17.25 31.25 -13.83
N VAL A 141 18.46 31.73 -13.50
CA VAL A 141 18.95 31.81 -12.12
C VAL A 141 18.38 33.07 -11.46
N ILE A 142 17.28 32.90 -10.73
CA ILE A 142 16.55 34.01 -10.10
C ILE A 142 16.87 34.06 -8.60
N TYR A 143 17.37 35.20 -8.15
CA TYR A 143 17.66 35.46 -6.75
C TYR A 143 16.41 35.98 -6.04
N VAL A 144 15.99 35.29 -4.97
CA VAL A 144 14.86 35.70 -4.13
C VAL A 144 15.39 36.07 -2.75
N PHE A 145 15.11 37.28 -2.30
CA PHE A 145 15.45 37.74 -0.95
C PHE A 145 14.32 37.37 0.02
N ARG A 146 14.67 36.88 1.21
CA ARG A 146 13.68 36.73 2.28
C ARG A 146 13.44 38.09 2.95
N THR A 147 12.24 38.27 3.50
CA THR A 147 11.75 39.55 4.08
C THR A 147 12.66 40.16 5.16
N ASN A 148 13.52 39.35 5.78
CA ASN A 148 14.46 39.80 6.83
C ASN A 148 15.88 40.10 6.33
N GLU A 149 16.20 39.83 5.05
CA GLU A 149 17.56 39.97 4.49
C GLU A 149 17.79 41.34 3.81
N THR A 150 16.74 42.08 3.49
CA THR A 150 16.81 43.40 2.82
C THR A 150 17.40 44.52 3.68
N ARG A 151 17.40 44.40 5.01
CA ARG A 151 17.96 45.45 5.90
C ARG A 151 19.49 45.56 5.83
N HIS A 152 20.19 44.51 5.40
CA HIS A 152 21.65 44.46 5.44
C HIS A 152 22.34 44.96 4.15
N ILE A 153 21.59 45.11 3.06
CA ILE A 153 22.13 45.51 1.74
C ILE A 153 21.99 47.02 1.51
N SER A 154 21.09 47.70 2.22
CA SER A 154 20.90 49.16 2.12
C SER A 154 22.00 49.99 2.80
N SER A 155 22.99 49.35 3.42
CA SER A 155 24.09 49.99 4.16
C SER A 155 25.49 49.72 3.57
N LEU A 156 25.55 49.20 2.33
CA LEU A 156 26.77 49.00 1.52
C LEU A 156 26.53 49.53 0.11
#